data_AF-A0A7Y1YJE3-F1
#
_entry.id   AF-A0A7Y1YJE3-F1
#
_cell.length_a   1.000
_cell.length_b   1.000
_cell.length_c   1.000
_cell.angle_alpha   90.00
_cell.angle_beta   90.00
_cell.angle_gamma   90.00
#
_symmetry.space_group_name_H-M   'P 1'
#
loop_
_entity.id
_entity.type
_entity.pdbx_description
1 polymer ?
#
loop_
_entity_poly.entity_id
_entity_poly.type
_entity_poly.pdbx_seq_one_letter_code
_entity_poly.pdbx_strand_id
1 'polypeptide(L)'
;LKVNVRHGELKFANVVYDLKADLSHSKFVAIGVDGSSTSIDASYTVVIVDDWNEGELKLNYVEVAELASVETLILTANSSNIHIEDLKSDALIDGSFGKLSVKSIDDLFNSLNVILENSDAVINLPNTDYDLLFNGNRSKFNNESTTKKLIKNYPEGGSSDRTIVVNAKYSNVVMQ
;
A
#
# COMPACT_ATOMS: atom_id res chain seq x y z
N LEU A 1 14.29 14.35 10.47
CA LEU A 1 14.88 13.70 11.68
C LEU A 1 15.57 12.40 11.26
N LYS A 2 16.69 11.95 11.88
CA LYS A 2 17.29 10.64 11.58
C LYS A 2 17.34 9.74 12.81
N VAL A 3 16.85 8.51 12.69
CA VAL A 3 16.78 7.54 13.80
C VAL A 3 17.23 6.16 13.32
N ASN A 4 17.91 5.41 14.19
CA ASN A 4 18.24 4.01 13.97
C ASN A 4 17.89 3.21 15.23
N VAL A 5 16.98 2.24 15.11
CA VAL A 5 16.48 1.42 16.23
C VAL A 5 16.61 -0.04 15.87
N ARG A 6 17.26 -0.81 16.75
CA ARG A 6 17.44 -2.26 16.56
C ARG A 6 16.53 -3.12 17.41
N HIS A 7 16.08 -2.60 18.55
CA HIS A 7 15.18 -3.30 19.47
C HIS A 7 14.38 -2.25 20.24
N GLY A 8 13.17 -2.64 20.66
CA GLY A 8 12.28 -1.79 21.46
C GLY A 8 11.15 -1.17 20.65
N GLU A 9 10.49 -0.19 21.25
CA GLU A 9 9.37 0.54 20.64
C GLU A 9 9.79 1.99 20.37
N LEU A 10 9.67 2.42 19.11
CA LEU A 10 9.77 3.81 18.70
C LEU A 10 8.36 4.37 18.51
N LYS A 11 7.98 5.32 19.36
CA LYS A 11 6.65 5.93 19.32
C LYS A 11 6.73 7.44 19.10
N PHE A 12 6.05 7.94 18.08
CA PHE A 12 5.82 9.37 17.87
C PHE A 12 4.38 9.74 18.25
N ALA A 13 4.26 10.59 19.27
CA ALA A 13 2.97 11.08 19.79
C ALA A 13 2.47 12.36 19.07
N ASN A 14 3.16 12.78 18.01
CA ASN A 14 2.79 13.90 17.14
C ASN A 14 3.21 13.54 15.72
N VAL A 15 2.74 14.30 14.72
CA VAL A 15 3.19 14.17 13.33
C VAL A 15 4.71 14.35 13.27
N VAL A 16 5.39 13.40 12.62
CA VAL A 16 6.82 13.47 12.37
C VAL A 16 7.07 13.81 10.90
N TYR A 17 7.77 14.91 10.68
CA TYR A 17 8.12 15.40 9.33
C TYR A 17 9.52 14.95 8.90
N ASP A 18 9.63 14.54 7.64
CA ASP A 18 10.88 14.16 6.97
C ASP A 18 11.71 13.17 7.81
N LEU A 19 11.04 12.10 8.26
CA LEU A 19 11.66 11.06 9.07
C LEU A 19 12.53 10.16 8.19
N LYS A 20 13.80 10.02 8.55
CA LYS A 20 14.72 9.01 7.99
C LYS A 20 14.99 7.97 9.05
N ALA A 21 14.43 6.78 8.91
CA ALA A 21 14.49 5.75 9.95
C ALA A 21 14.99 4.41 9.41
N ASP A 22 15.97 3.83 10.11
CA ASP A 22 16.38 2.44 9.94
C ASP A 22 15.91 1.65 11.17
N LEU A 23 14.92 0.77 11.00
CA LEU A 23 14.27 0.04 12.08
C LEU A 23 14.49 -1.46 11.88
N SER A 24 14.92 -2.16 12.92
CA SER A 24 15.02 -3.62 12.90
C SER A 24 14.48 -4.20 14.21
N HIS A 25 13.88 -5.41 14.16
CA HIS A 25 13.42 -6.17 15.34
C HIS A 25 12.75 -5.31 16.43
N SER A 26 11.87 -4.40 16.00
CA SER A 26 11.31 -3.35 16.83
C SER A 26 9.81 -3.18 16.59
N LYS A 27 9.21 -2.19 17.24
CA LYS A 27 7.86 -1.72 16.95
C LYS A 27 7.91 -0.22 16.65
N PHE A 28 7.31 0.19 15.55
CA PHE A 28 7.17 1.59 15.17
C PHE A 28 5.70 1.98 15.25
N VAL A 29 5.42 3.04 16.02
CA VAL A 29 4.08 3.60 16.19
C VAL A 29 4.13 5.10 15.94
N ALA A 30 3.29 5.61 15.05
CA ALA A 30 3.20 7.05 14.80
C ALA A 30 1.75 7.48 14.60
N ILE A 31 1.37 8.60 15.22
CA ILE A 31 0.07 9.23 14.94
C ILE A 31 0.06 9.84 13.54
N GLY A 32 1.18 10.39 13.09
CA GLY A 32 1.30 10.91 11.73
C GLY A 32 2.71 10.87 11.20
N VAL A 33 2.86 10.54 9.92
CA VAL A 33 4.12 10.58 9.17
C VAL A 33 3.90 11.43 7.93
N ASP A 34 4.76 12.43 7.74
CA ASP A 34 4.57 13.44 6.69
C ASP A 34 5.91 13.93 6.14
N GLY A 35 5.88 14.56 4.97
CA GLY A 35 7.01 15.17 4.30
C GLY A 35 7.59 14.30 3.20
N SER A 36 7.71 14.89 2.01
CA SER A 36 8.24 14.27 0.80
C SER A 36 9.67 13.70 0.94
N SER A 37 10.42 14.07 1.99
CA SER A 37 11.75 13.52 2.26
C SER A 37 11.75 12.38 3.30
N THR A 38 10.57 11.93 3.73
CA THR A 38 10.40 10.78 4.61
C THR A 38 10.81 9.49 3.90
N SER A 39 11.62 8.68 4.58
CA SER A 39 12.08 7.37 4.13
C SER A 39 12.31 6.47 5.35
N ILE A 40 11.49 5.43 5.47
CA ILE A 40 11.53 4.48 6.59
C ILE A 40 11.86 3.08 6.05
N ASP A 41 12.98 2.50 6.44
CA ASP A 41 13.33 1.09 6.19
C ASP A 41 13.09 0.29 7.48
N ALA A 42 12.12 -0.63 7.44
CA ALA A 42 11.71 -1.45 8.57
C ALA A 42 11.91 -2.93 8.26
N SER A 43 12.73 -3.59 9.06
CA SER A 43 13.02 -5.02 8.95
C SER A 43 12.56 -5.77 10.21
N TYR A 44 11.79 -6.85 10.09
CA TYR A 44 11.26 -7.60 11.27
C TYR A 44 10.61 -6.69 12.32
N THR A 45 9.95 -5.62 11.86
CA THR A 45 9.45 -4.53 12.70
C THR A 45 7.97 -4.39 12.47
N VAL A 46 7.18 -4.41 13.54
CA VAL A 46 5.75 -4.10 13.46
C VAL A 46 5.59 -2.60 13.21
N VAL A 47 4.86 -2.23 12.16
CA VAL A 47 4.62 -0.84 11.78
C VAL A 47 3.15 -0.52 11.97
N ILE A 48 2.84 0.52 12.73
CA ILE A 48 1.48 1.01 12.97
C ILE A 48 1.51 2.53 12.79
N VAL A 49 0.80 3.04 11.79
CA VAL A 49 0.70 4.48 11.52
C VAL A 49 -0.76 4.85 11.34
N ASP A 50 -1.23 5.84 12.12
CA ASP A 50 -2.60 6.31 12.00
C ASP A 50 -2.75 7.12 10.70
N ASP A 51 -1.95 8.18 10.50
CA ASP A 51 -1.97 9.00 9.28
C ASP A 51 -0.63 8.96 8.53
N TRP A 52 -0.60 8.36 7.34
CA TRP A 52 0.53 8.43 6.41
C TRP A 52 0.23 9.46 5.32
N ASN A 53 0.78 10.66 5.46
CA ASN A 53 0.52 11.76 4.52
C ASN A 53 1.43 11.67 3.28
N GLU A 54 2.74 11.57 3.47
CA GLU A 54 3.68 11.54 2.35
C GLU A 54 4.98 10.83 2.76
N GLY A 55 5.50 9.99 1.87
CA GLY A 55 6.85 9.44 2.01
C GLY A 55 7.01 8.02 1.47
N GLU A 56 8.22 7.48 1.69
CA GLU A 56 8.60 6.13 1.30
C GLU A 56 8.64 5.18 2.51
N LEU A 57 8.02 4.01 2.37
CA LEU A 57 8.06 2.92 3.35
C LEU A 57 8.62 1.65 2.71
N LYS A 58 9.73 1.15 3.26
CA LYS A 58 10.33 -0.11 2.85
C LYS A 58 10.21 -1.14 3.97
N LEU A 59 9.65 -2.29 3.64
CA LEU A 59 9.34 -3.37 4.58
C LEU A 59 10.09 -4.64 4.19
N ASN A 60 10.81 -5.23 5.14
CA ASN A 60 11.51 -6.50 4.96
C ASN A 60 11.17 -7.47 6.09
N TYR A 61 10.53 -8.59 5.76
CA TYR A 61 10.15 -9.61 6.74
C TYR A 61 9.26 -9.06 7.86
N VAL A 62 8.38 -8.10 7.52
CA VAL A 62 7.49 -7.43 8.47
C VAL A 62 6.20 -8.24 8.59
N GLU A 63 5.97 -8.78 9.77
CA GLU A 63 4.77 -9.61 10.02
C GLU A 63 3.48 -8.83 9.79
N VAL A 64 3.45 -7.56 10.21
CA VAL A 64 2.29 -6.66 10.09
C VAL A 64 2.76 -5.21 9.92
N ALA A 65 2.27 -4.55 8.86
CA ALA A 65 2.25 -3.10 8.70
C ALA A 65 0.80 -2.63 8.57
N GLU A 66 0.31 -1.89 9.55
CA GLU A 66 -1.03 -1.29 9.61
C GLU A 66 -0.92 0.21 9.35
N LEU A 67 -1.58 0.67 8.29
CA LEU A 67 -1.69 2.08 7.89
C LEU A 67 -3.19 2.44 7.87
N ALA A 68 -3.63 3.29 8.80
CA ALA A 68 -5.07 3.56 8.90
C ALA A 68 -5.56 4.51 7.79
N SER A 69 -4.87 5.63 7.58
CA SER A 69 -5.14 6.58 6.50
C SER A 69 -3.87 6.80 5.68
N VAL A 70 -3.97 6.73 4.36
CA VAL A 70 -2.84 6.91 3.43
C VAL A 70 -3.18 7.95 2.38
N GLU A 71 -2.51 9.09 2.39
CA GLU A 71 -2.65 10.14 1.36
C GLU A 71 -1.73 9.83 0.17
N THR A 72 -0.41 9.94 0.33
CA THR A 72 0.59 9.62 -0.71
C THR A 72 1.66 8.65 -0.21
N LEU A 73 1.75 7.47 -0.81
CA LEU A 73 2.67 6.42 -0.35
C LEU A 73 3.43 5.75 -1.49
N ILE A 74 4.75 5.64 -1.32
CA ILE A 74 5.58 4.71 -2.09
C ILE A 74 6.01 3.59 -1.15
N LEU A 75 5.53 2.37 -1.40
CA LEU A 75 5.77 1.21 -0.56
C LEU A 75 6.51 0.11 -1.31
N THR A 76 7.63 -0.35 -0.77
CA THR A 76 8.27 -1.60 -1.20
C THR A 76 8.20 -2.63 -0.08
N ALA A 77 7.75 -3.84 -0.38
CA ALA A 77 7.63 -4.92 0.59
C ALA A 77 8.25 -6.22 0.08
N ASN A 78 9.13 -6.79 0.88
CA ASN A 78 9.62 -8.15 0.71
C ASN A 78 9.22 -8.99 1.92
N SER A 79 8.52 -10.09 1.68
CA SER A 79 8.10 -11.04 2.72
C SER A 79 7.33 -10.37 3.85
N SER A 80 6.43 -9.43 3.50
CA SER A 80 5.76 -8.56 4.47
C SER A 80 4.25 -8.48 4.21
N ASN A 81 3.46 -8.35 5.28
CA ASN A 81 2.01 -8.17 5.17
C ASN A 81 1.62 -6.70 5.40
N ILE A 82 0.84 -6.14 4.49
CA ILE A 82 0.37 -4.75 4.52
C ILE A 82 -1.14 -4.70 4.65
N HIS A 83 -1.60 -3.85 5.57
CA HIS A 83 -3.00 -3.51 5.75
C HIS A 83 -3.17 -1.99 5.65
N ILE A 84 -3.85 -1.53 4.59
CA ILE A 84 -4.28 -0.15 4.41
C ILE A 84 -5.78 -0.13 4.66
N GLU A 85 -6.22 0.60 5.68
CA GLU A 85 -7.64 0.74 5.98
C GLU A 85 -8.31 1.69 4.97
N ASP A 86 -7.70 2.85 4.69
CA ASP A 86 -8.25 3.88 3.80
C ASP A 86 -7.16 4.54 2.93
N LEU A 87 -7.28 4.41 1.61
CA LEU A 87 -6.42 5.09 0.64
C LEU A 87 -7.10 6.35 0.12
N LYS A 88 -6.52 7.51 0.41
CA LYS A 88 -7.10 8.83 0.12
C LYS A 88 -6.72 9.41 -1.24
N SER A 89 -5.47 9.28 -1.67
CA SER A 89 -5.02 9.88 -2.93
C SER A 89 -4.22 8.91 -3.80
N ASP A 90 -2.93 8.75 -3.52
CA ASP A 90 -1.98 8.09 -4.40
C ASP A 90 -1.17 7.02 -3.67
N ALA A 91 -1.09 5.82 -4.25
CA ALA A 91 -0.18 4.80 -3.76
C ALA A 91 0.51 4.04 -4.90
N LEU A 92 1.83 3.88 -4.76
CA LEU A 92 2.63 2.94 -5.52
C LEU A 92 3.12 1.85 -4.57
N ILE A 93 2.67 0.62 -4.79
CA ILE A 93 2.96 -0.52 -3.93
C ILE A 93 3.66 -1.60 -4.76
N ASP A 94 4.89 -1.94 -4.40
CA ASP A 94 5.66 -3.05 -4.95
C ASP A 94 5.86 -4.12 -3.87
N GLY A 95 5.16 -5.25 -3.99
CA GLY A 95 5.11 -6.31 -2.99
C GLY A 95 5.56 -7.67 -3.52
N SER A 96 6.42 -8.34 -2.76
CA SER A 96 6.81 -9.73 -3.02
C SER A 96 6.69 -10.62 -1.78
N PHE A 97 6.26 -11.86 -1.98
CA PHE A 97 6.17 -12.90 -0.94
C PHE A 97 5.35 -12.53 0.31
N GLY A 98 4.21 -11.85 0.15
CA GLY A 98 3.41 -11.39 1.28
C GLY A 98 1.93 -11.29 0.97
N LYS A 99 1.25 -10.40 1.69
CA LYS A 99 -0.15 -10.06 1.45
C LYS A 99 -0.35 -8.55 1.46
N LEU A 100 -1.18 -8.08 0.55
CA LEU A 100 -1.68 -6.71 0.53
C LEU A 100 -3.19 -6.73 0.79
N SER A 101 -3.65 -5.82 1.65
CA SER A 101 -5.06 -5.52 1.78
C SER A 101 -5.30 -4.03 1.78
N VAL A 102 -6.25 -3.58 0.96
CA VAL A 102 -6.75 -2.20 0.91
C VAL A 102 -8.24 -2.27 1.14
N LYS A 103 -8.70 -1.82 2.30
CA LYS A 103 -10.08 -2.02 2.74
C LYS A 103 -11.05 -0.97 2.20
N SER A 104 -10.55 0.23 1.93
CA SER A 104 -11.32 1.27 1.25
C SER A 104 -10.40 2.17 0.44
N ILE A 105 -10.97 2.73 -0.62
CA ILE A 105 -10.34 3.75 -1.46
C ILE A 105 -11.34 4.90 -1.47
N ASP A 106 -10.87 6.10 -1.17
CA ASP A 106 -11.69 7.30 -1.12
C ASP A 106 -12.23 7.65 -2.51
N ASP A 107 -13.44 8.21 -2.61
CA ASP A 107 -14.04 8.57 -3.90
C ASP A 107 -13.27 9.69 -4.61
N LEU A 108 -12.40 10.40 -3.89
CA LEU A 108 -11.51 11.44 -4.40
C LEU A 108 -10.09 10.95 -4.73
N PHE A 109 -9.81 9.64 -4.62
CA PHE A 109 -8.48 9.11 -4.95
C PHE A 109 -8.04 9.46 -6.38
N ASN A 110 -6.73 9.52 -6.60
CA ASN A 110 -6.15 9.77 -7.91
C ASN A 110 -5.64 8.49 -8.55
N SER A 111 -4.73 7.77 -7.87
CA SER A 111 -4.12 6.58 -8.46
C SER A 111 -3.72 5.50 -7.45
N LEU A 112 -3.94 4.25 -7.83
CA LEU A 112 -3.41 3.08 -7.14
C LEU A 112 -2.63 2.21 -8.13
N ASN A 113 -1.32 2.15 -7.97
CA ASN A 113 -0.43 1.31 -8.76
C ASN A 113 0.13 0.19 -7.88
N VAL A 114 -0.14 -1.05 -8.27
CA VAL A 114 0.24 -2.23 -7.50
C VAL A 114 1.03 -3.19 -8.37
N ILE A 115 2.20 -3.60 -7.89
CA ILE A 115 3.09 -4.59 -8.50
C ILE A 115 3.23 -5.74 -7.49
N LEU A 116 2.93 -6.96 -7.93
CA LEU A 116 2.95 -8.14 -7.07
C LEU A 116 3.74 -9.28 -7.71
N GLU A 117 4.66 -9.88 -6.95
CA GLU A 117 5.35 -11.12 -7.32
C GLU A 117 5.28 -12.14 -6.18
N ASN A 118 4.62 -13.29 -6.44
CA ASN A 118 4.35 -14.31 -5.43
C ASN A 118 3.64 -13.74 -4.17
N SER A 119 2.72 -12.79 -4.37
CA SER A 119 2.07 -12.05 -3.29
C SER A 119 0.58 -11.91 -3.58
N ASP A 120 -0.27 -12.18 -2.59
CA ASP A 120 -1.72 -12.10 -2.79
C ASP A 120 -2.26 -10.73 -2.38
N ALA A 121 -3.36 -10.29 -3.00
CA ALA A 121 -3.99 -9.02 -2.67
C ALA A 121 -5.52 -9.10 -2.59
N VAL A 122 -6.09 -8.34 -1.65
CA VAL A 122 -7.54 -8.05 -1.56
C VAL A 122 -7.72 -6.55 -1.53
N ILE A 123 -8.39 -5.99 -2.55
CA ILE A 123 -8.57 -4.54 -2.71
C ILE A 123 -10.06 -4.26 -2.88
N ASN A 124 -10.66 -3.51 -1.96
CA ASN A 124 -12.02 -3.05 -2.13
C ASN A 124 -12.02 -1.81 -3.05
N LEU A 125 -12.85 -1.85 -4.09
CA LEU A 125 -12.96 -0.83 -5.11
C LEU A 125 -13.82 0.34 -4.61
N PRO A 126 -13.53 1.58 -5.05
CA PRO A 126 -14.28 2.75 -4.65
C PRO A 126 -15.65 2.82 -5.37
N ASN A 127 -16.59 3.58 -4.80
CA ASN A 127 -17.92 3.77 -5.38
C ASN A 127 -17.97 5.03 -6.27
N THR A 128 -16.90 5.26 -7.04
CA THR A 128 -16.71 6.42 -7.91
C THR A 128 -16.29 5.98 -9.31
N ASP A 129 -16.17 6.92 -10.23
CA ASP A 129 -15.71 6.65 -11.58
C ASP A 129 -14.21 6.31 -11.61
N TYR A 130 -13.83 5.19 -12.24
CA TYR A 130 -12.41 4.79 -12.38
C TYR A 130 -12.14 3.89 -13.59
N ASP A 131 -10.87 3.87 -14.01
CA ASP A 131 -10.31 2.89 -14.93
C ASP A 131 -9.41 1.90 -14.17
N LEU A 132 -9.70 0.60 -14.31
CA LEU A 132 -8.89 -0.46 -13.72
C LEU A 132 -8.27 -1.34 -14.79
N LEU A 133 -6.94 -1.44 -14.76
CA LEU A 133 -6.16 -2.34 -15.59
C LEU A 133 -5.44 -3.38 -14.74
N PHE A 134 -5.84 -4.64 -14.87
CA PHE A 134 -5.11 -5.77 -14.33
C PHE A 134 -4.30 -6.44 -15.45
N ASN A 135 -3.02 -6.67 -15.21
CA ASN A 135 -2.11 -7.46 -16.04
C ASN A 135 -1.58 -8.64 -15.21
N GLY A 136 -1.85 -9.86 -15.65
CA GLY A 136 -1.47 -11.09 -14.96
C GLY A 136 -0.43 -11.90 -15.74
N ASN A 137 0.53 -12.47 -15.02
CA ASN A 137 1.43 -13.50 -15.51
C ASN A 137 1.36 -14.71 -14.58
N ARG A 138 0.66 -15.77 -15.02
CA ARG A 138 0.36 -16.94 -14.19
C ARG A 138 -0.30 -16.54 -12.86
N SER A 139 -1.27 -15.64 -12.96
CA SER A 139 -1.96 -15.00 -11.84
C SER A 139 -3.47 -15.10 -12.01
N LYS A 140 -4.19 -14.90 -10.91
CA LYS A 140 -5.65 -14.89 -10.90
C LYS A 140 -6.19 -13.51 -10.58
N PHE A 141 -7.27 -13.14 -11.23
CA PHE A 141 -8.12 -12.00 -10.90
C PHE A 141 -9.49 -12.54 -10.50
N ASN A 142 -9.96 -12.26 -9.29
CA ASN A 142 -11.23 -12.77 -8.75
C ASN A 142 -11.41 -14.29 -8.94
N ASN A 143 -10.38 -15.04 -8.54
CA ASN A 143 -10.29 -16.51 -8.65
C ASN A 143 -10.21 -17.09 -10.07
N GLU A 144 -10.17 -16.25 -11.11
CA GLU A 144 -10.04 -16.68 -12.51
C GLU A 144 -8.64 -16.40 -13.06
N SER A 145 -8.04 -17.40 -13.71
CA SER A 145 -6.74 -17.23 -14.39
C SER A 145 -6.87 -16.17 -15.48
N THR A 146 -6.19 -15.04 -15.31
CA THR A 146 -6.38 -13.85 -16.15
C THR A 146 -5.03 -13.28 -16.56
N THR A 147 -4.82 -13.06 -17.86
CA THR A 147 -3.61 -12.40 -18.38
C THR A 147 -3.78 -10.89 -18.45
N LYS A 148 -4.99 -10.43 -18.76
CA LYS A 148 -5.31 -9.01 -18.82
C LYS A 148 -6.80 -8.81 -18.58
N LYS A 149 -7.17 -7.80 -17.80
CA LYS A 149 -8.55 -7.34 -17.61
C LYS A 149 -8.57 -5.83 -17.57
N LEU A 150 -9.45 -5.23 -18.37
CA LEU A 150 -9.76 -3.81 -18.31
C LEU A 150 -11.19 -3.68 -17.80
N ILE A 151 -11.39 -2.83 -16.80
CA ILE A 151 -12.69 -2.45 -16.26
C ILE A 151 -12.76 -0.93 -16.35
N LYS A 152 -13.86 -0.44 -16.90
CA LYS A 152 -14.19 0.98 -16.92
C LYS A 152 -15.47 1.15 -16.11
N ASN A 153 -15.35 1.71 -14.91
CA ASN A 153 -16.48 1.90 -14.02
C ASN A 153 -16.97 3.34 -14.16
N TYR A 154 -18.07 3.53 -14.89
CA TYR A 154 -18.74 4.83 -15.07
C TYR A 154 -20.25 4.65 -14.90
N PRO A 155 -20.76 4.42 -13.67
CA PRO A 155 -22.19 4.18 -13.42
C PRO A 155 -23.12 5.28 -13.98
N GLU A 156 -22.68 6.54 -13.96
CA GLU A 156 -23.43 7.69 -14.49
C GLU A 156 -23.05 8.05 -15.95
N GLY A 157 -22.11 7.30 -16.54
CA GLY A 157 -21.51 7.59 -17.84
C GLY A 157 -20.41 8.66 -17.79
N GLY A 158 -19.49 8.65 -18.76
CA GLY A 158 -18.39 9.63 -18.83
C GLY A 158 -17.01 8.99 -18.96
N SER A 159 -16.02 9.64 -18.34
CA SER A 159 -14.62 9.20 -18.27
C SER A 159 -14.03 9.61 -16.92
N SER A 160 -13.02 8.88 -16.46
CA SER A 160 -12.29 9.19 -15.24
C SER A 160 -10.80 9.33 -15.50
N ASP A 161 -10.17 10.26 -14.79
CA ASP A 161 -8.70 10.33 -14.69
C ASP A 161 -8.19 9.45 -13.53
N ARG A 162 -9.09 8.87 -12.71
CA ARG A 162 -8.74 7.99 -11.59
C ARG A 162 -8.39 6.60 -12.08
N THR A 163 -7.25 6.09 -11.65
CA THR A 163 -6.70 4.84 -12.20
C THR A 163 -6.31 3.84 -11.12
N ILE A 164 -6.60 2.57 -11.41
CA ILE A 164 -6.12 1.44 -10.61
C ILE A 164 -5.39 0.49 -11.56
N VAL A 165 -4.08 0.34 -11.38
CA VAL A 165 -3.26 -0.55 -12.20
C VAL A 165 -2.66 -1.63 -11.33
N VAL A 166 -2.87 -2.89 -11.70
CA VAL A 166 -2.33 -4.05 -10.98
C VAL A 166 -1.52 -4.91 -11.95
N ASN A 167 -0.23 -5.04 -11.68
CA ASN A 167 0.67 -5.95 -12.39
C ASN A 167 1.03 -7.12 -11.47
N ALA A 168 0.49 -8.30 -11.73
CA ALA A 168 0.60 -9.44 -10.83
C ALA A 168 1.29 -10.63 -11.51
N LYS A 169 2.29 -11.21 -10.85
CA LYS A 169 3.03 -12.39 -11.30
C LYS A 169 2.98 -13.48 -10.23
N TYR A 170 2.54 -14.68 -10.57
CA TYR A 170 2.36 -15.79 -9.61
C TYR A 170 1.49 -15.42 -8.40
N SER A 171 0.46 -14.61 -8.61
CA SER A 171 -0.27 -13.93 -7.54
C SER A 171 -1.79 -14.12 -7.68
N ASN A 172 -2.52 -14.11 -6.58
CA ASN A 172 -3.99 -14.07 -6.58
C ASN A 172 -4.46 -12.70 -6.12
N VAL A 173 -5.22 -12.01 -6.98
CA VAL A 173 -5.78 -10.70 -6.70
C VAL A 173 -7.29 -10.79 -6.66
N VAL A 174 -7.87 -10.34 -5.56
CA VAL A 174 -9.32 -10.16 -5.40
C VAL A 174 -9.60 -8.65 -5.38
N MET A 175 -10.50 -8.20 -6.23
CA MET A 175 -10.99 -6.82 -6.27
C MET A 175 -12.51 -6.82 -6.28
N GLN A 176 -13.14 -6.16 -5.31
CA GLN A 176 -14.58 -6.24 -5.03
C GLN A 176 -15.18 -4.90 -4.62
#